data_AF-A0AAN6IJF2-F1
#
_entry.id   AF-A0AAN6IJF2-F1
#
_cell.length_a   1.000
_cell.length_b   1.000
_cell.length_c   1.000
_cell.angle_alpha   90.00
_cell.angle_beta   90.00
_cell.angle_gamma   90.00
#
_symmetry.space_group_name_H-M   'P 1'
#
loop_
_entity.id
_entity.type
_entity.pdbx_description
1 polymer ?
#
loop_
_entity_poly.entity_id
_entity_poly.type
_entity_poly.pdbx_seq_one_letter_code
_entity_poly.pdbx_strand_id
1 'polypeptide(L)'
;MSQLPEGALEMSVYSSYTAIFLTSRSKSLLQRSVRSPQSWVKSADHMSIVLGPASDEDLLNRIGAVMGERVELEVDSIGTIANTVIAVRVSQVRPRNGPMVPQTFDTPHITVAYNEPRGIQPAYARNIKTWRPLNGGSLVLQGIVGEHQLTTANIVKPVVDKDNVSIGGLVCQRWPSLLGKDIGAAVTAVRRRMREQGVKNLEINRGRISEIVDTLFSNLSVSQSS
;
A
#
# COMPACT_ATOMS: atom_id res chain seq x y z
N MET A 1 -8.44 -9.64 26.63
CA MET A 1 -7.16 -9.32 25.95
C MET A 1 -6.53 -8.18 26.71
N SER A 2 -5.32 -8.33 27.26
CA SER A 2 -4.63 -7.24 27.96
C SER A 2 -4.18 -6.20 26.93
N GLN A 3 -4.60 -4.95 27.07
CA GLN A 3 -4.08 -3.86 26.25
C GLN A 3 -2.60 -3.63 26.62
N LEU A 4 -1.75 -3.52 25.60
CA LEU A 4 -0.34 -3.17 25.77
C LEU A 4 -0.22 -1.76 26.40
N PRO A 5 0.81 -1.50 27.23
CA PRO A 5 0.99 -0.19 27.84
C PRO A 5 1.36 0.88 26.80
N GLU A 6 1.06 2.15 27.10
CA GLU A 6 1.48 3.28 26.28
C GLU A 6 3.00 3.27 26.08
N GLY A 7 3.45 3.58 24.85
CA GLY A 7 4.86 3.54 24.49
C GLY A 7 5.38 2.13 24.16
N ALA A 8 4.59 1.08 24.39
CA ALA A 8 4.93 -0.25 23.91
C ALA A 8 4.93 -0.30 22.37
N LEU A 9 5.74 -1.21 21.82
CA LEU A 9 5.69 -1.55 20.41
C LEU A 9 4.63 -2.63 20.19
N GLU A 10 3.58 -2.28 19.48
CA GLU A 10 2.61 -3.23 18.95
C GLU A 10 3.11 -3.71 17.58
N MET A 11 3.45 -5.00 17.51
CA MET A 11 3.80 -5.65 16.26
C MET A 11 2.55 -6.23 15.62
N SER A 12 2.30 -5.85 14.37
CA SER A 12 1.24 -6.43 13.55
C SER A 12 1.84 -7.02 12.28
N VAL A 13 1.35 -8.21 11.91
CA VAL A 13 1.68 -8.86 10.65
C VAL A 13 0.47 -8.76 9.74
N TYR A 14 0.66 -8.32 8.51
CA TYR A 14 -0.37 -8.32 7.50
C TYR A 14 0.16 -8.82 6.16
N SER A 15 -0.70 -9.49 5.42
CA SER A 15 -0.40 -9.98 4.08
C SER A 15 -0.53 -8.84 3.08
N SER A 16 0.59 -8.47 2.45
CA SER A 16 0.65 -7.39 1.46
C SER A 16 0.08 -7.83 0.11
N TYR A 17 0.38 -9.07 -0.30
CA TYR A 17 -0.14 -9.66 -1.53
C TYR A 17 -0.01 -11.19 -1.49
N THR A 18 -0.83 -11.86 -2.30
CA THR A 18 -0.77 -13.29 -2.55
C THR A 18 -0.18 -13.55 -3.93
N ALA A 19 0.76 -14.48 -4.04
CA ALA A 19 1.54 -14.72 -5.25
C ALA A 19 1.98 -16.17 -5.41
N ILE A 20 2.48 -16.50 -6.60
CA ILE A 20 3.27 -17.70 -6.85
C ILE A 20 4.75 -17.32 -6.76
N PHE A 21 5.44 -17.75 -5.71
CA PHE A 21 6.86 -17.48 -5.49
C PHE A 21 7.71 -18.51 -6.22
N LEU A 22 8.59 -18.03 -7.11
CA LEU A 22 9.46 -18.90 -7.91
C LEU A 22 10.53 -19.56 -7.05
N THR A 23 10.83 -20.82 -7.34
CA THR A 23 11.98 -21.52 -6.75
C THR A 23 13.30 -20.91 -7.23
N SER A 24 14.38 -21.00 -6.44
CA SER A 24 15.69 -20.43 -6.82
C SER A 24 16.19 -20.91 -8.18
N ARG A 25 15.88 -22.16 -8.55
CA ARG A 25 16.19 -22.72 -9.88
C ARG A 25 15.43 -21.98 -10.98
N SER A 26 14.12 -21.78 -10.80
CA SER A 26 13.26 -21.05 -11.75
C SER A 26 13.68 -19.58 -11.87
N LYS A 27 14.00 -18.91 -10.75
CA LYS A 27 14.53 -17.53 -10.77
C LYS A 27 15.79 -17.44 -11.62
N SER A 28 16.75 -18.33 -11.37
CA SER A 28 18.03 -18.38 -12.09
C SER A 28 17.86 -18.75 -13.56
N LEU A 29 16.90 -19.62 -13.88
CA LEU A 29 16.55 -19.95 -15.25
C LEU A 29 15.99 -18.73 -15.98
N LEU A 30 14.99 -18.08 -15.41
CA LEU A 30 14.36 -16.90 -16.00
C LEU A 30 15.36 -15.74 -16.22
N GLN A 31 16.20 -15.46 -15.22
CA GLN A 31 17.23 -14.41 -15.30
C GLN A 31 18.33 -14.69 -16.35
N ARG A 32 18.55 -15.95 -16.72
CA ARG A 32 19.49 -16.33 -17.80
C ARG A 32 18.83 -16.30 -19.17
N SER A 33 17.57 -16.67 -19.25
CA SER A 33 16.79 -16.69 -20.49
C SER A 33 16.42 -15.29 -20.96
N VAL A 34 16.22 -14.35 -20.04
CA VAL A 34 15.81 -12.97 -20.36
C VAL A 34 16.94 -12.01 -20.03
N ARG A 35 17.50 -11.37 -21.06
CA ARG A 35 18.55 -10.36 -20.89
C ARG A 35 17.96 -9.04 -20.41
N SER A 36 18.62 -8.42 -19.45
CA SER A 36 18.34 -7.06 -18.98
C SER A 36 19.62 -6.23 -18.94
N PRO A 37 19.54 -4.89 -18.98
CA PRO A 37 20.68 -4.02 -18.73
C PRO A 37 21.31 -4.31 -17.35
N GLN A 38 22.64 -4.25 -17.28
CA GLN A 38 23.38 -4.57 -16.04
C GLN A 38 23.08 -3.59 -14.89
N SER A 39 22.75 -2.34 -15.21
CA SER A 39 22.39 -1.31 -14.23
C SER A 39 20.98 -1.47 -13.66
N TRP A 40 20.18 -2.40 -14.18
CA TRP A 40 18.81 -2.60 -13.71
C TRP A 40 18.77 -3.61 -12.57
N VAL A 41 17.85 -3.39 -11.66
CA VAL A 41 17.56 -4.36 -10.60
C VAL A 41 16.85 -5.54 -11.24
N LYS A 42 17.38 -6.74 -10.98
CA LYS A 42 16.73 -8.00 -11.36
C LYS A 42 15.77 -8.39 -10.25
N SER A 43 14.49 -8.46 -10.58
CA SER A 43 13.47 -9.03 -9.71
C SER A 43 12.78 -10.07 -10.55
N ALA A 44 12.95 -11.35 -10.19
CA ALA A 44 12.39 -12.50 -10.90
C ALA A 44 11.81 -13.44 -9.85
N ASP A 45 11.03 -12.87 -8.93
CA ASP A 45 10.76 -13.50 -7.64
C ASP A 45 9.43 -14.22 -7.60
N HIS A 46 8.40 -13.63 -8.20
CA HIS A 46 7.04 -14.12 -8.09
C HIS A 46 6.15 -13.63 -9.24
N MET A 47 4.99 -14.28 -9.39
CA MET A 47 3.84 -13.77 -10.14
C MET A 47 2.75 -13.38 -9.14
N SER A 48 2.37 -12.11 -9.08
CA SER A 48 1.29 -11.64 -8.20
C SER A 48 -0.06 -12.16 -8.68
N ILE A 49 -0.91 -12.61 -7.74
CA ILE A 49 -2.27 -13.08 -8.02
C ILE A 49 -3.27 -11.99 -7.60
N VAL A 50 -3.17 -11.52 -6.35
CA VAL A 50 -4.04 -10.50 -5.78
C VAL A 50 -3.30 -9.69 -4.71
N LEU A 51 -3.71 -8.43 -4.51
CA LEU A 51 -3.23 -7.60 -3.41
C LEU A 51 -3.99 -7.98 -2.13
N GLY A 52 -3.26 -8.11 -1.03
CA GLY A 52 -3.80 -8.66 0.22
C GLY A 52 -3.85 -10.19 0.27
N PRO A 53 -4.48 -10.74 1.32
CA PRO A 53 -4.69 -12.17 1.49
C PRO A 53 -5.72 -12.71 0.50
N ALA A 54 -5.65 -14.01 0.21
CA ALA A 54 -6.62 -14.73 -0.63
C ALA A 54 -7.08 -16.01 0.06
N SER A 55 -8.36 -16.35 -0.06
CA SER A 55 -8.86 -17.64 0.39
C SER A 55 -8.46 -18.75 -0.59
N ASP A 56 -8.45 -20.01 -0.13
CA ASP A 56 -8.22 -21.16 -1.02
C ASP A 56 -9.28 -21.26 -2.13
N GLU A 57 -10.52 -20.85 -1.85
CA GLU A 57 -11.58 -20.77 -2.86
C GLU A 57 -11.25 -19.73 -3.95
N ASP A 58 -10.79 -18.54 -3.55
CA ASP A 58 -10.35 -17.51 -4.50
C ASP A 58 -9.17 -17.99 -5.35
N LEU A 59 -8.22 -18.71 -4.75
CA LEU A 59 -7.04 -19.24 -5.43
C LEU A 59 -7.40 -20.35 -6.42
N LEU A 60 -8.27 -21.28 -6.03
CA LEU A 60 -8.80 -22.32 -6.92
C LEU A 60 -9.48 -21.71 -8.14
N ASN A 61 -10.30 -20.67 -7.94
CA ASN A 61 -11.00 -19.98 -9.02
C ASN A 61 -10.07 -19.22 -9.98
N ARG A 62 -8.92 -18.73 -9.49
CA ARG A 62 -7.99 -17.90 -10.28
C ARG A 62 -6.87 -18.68 -10.95
N ILE A 63 -6.33 -19.69 -10.26
CA ILE A 63 -5.12 -20.43 -10.68
C ILE A 63 -5.25 -21.94 -10.53
N GLY A 64 -6.37 -22.46 -10.03
CA GLY A 64 -6.59 -23.89 -9.85
C GLY A 64 -5.77 -24.56 -8.75
N ALA A 65 -5.15 -23.78 -7.85
CA ALA A 65 -4.28 -24.27 -6.78
C ALA A 65 -4.65 -23.61 -5.45
N VAL A 66 -4.20 -24.19 -4.33
CA VAL A 66 -4.44 -23.67 -2.97
C VAL A 66 -3.16 -23.13 -2.31
N MET A 67 -3.30 -22.48 -1.15
CA MET A 67 -2.16 -21.94 -0.40
C MET A 67 -1.12 -23.03 -0.07
N GLY A 68 0.16 -22.72 -0.27
CA GLY A 68 1.28 -23.64 -0.02
C GLY A 68 1.49 -24.70 -1.11
N GLU A 69 0.60 -24.79 -2.10
CA GLU A 69 0.73 -25.77 -3.18
C GLU A 69 1.89 -25.44 -4.13
N ARG A 70 2.57 -26.49 -4.62
CA ARG A 70 3.59 -26.38 -5.67
C ARG A 70 2.92 -26.37 -7.04
N VAL A 71 3.32 -25.42 -7.87
CA VAL A 71 2.74 -25.19 -9.19
C VAL A 71 3.83 -24.98 -10.23
N GLU A 72 3.47 -25.24 -11.48
CA GLU A 72 4.27 -24.89 -12.64
C GLU A 72 3.61 -23.74 -13.40
N LEU A 73 4.42 -22.84 -13.95
CA LEU A 73 3.99 -21.67 -14.70
C LEU A 73 4.57 -21.80 -16.10
N GLU A 74 3.71 -21.81 -17.11
CA GLU A 74 4.15 -21.71 -18.50
C GLU A 74 4.28 -20.24 -18.87
N VAL A 75 5.46 -19.86 -19.36
CA VAL A 75 5.80 -18.51 -19.78
C VAL A 75 6.03 -18.51 -21.29
N ASP A 76 5.26 -17.73 -22.04
CA ASP A 76 5.24 -17.82 -23.52
C ASP A 76 5.76 -16.57 -24.23
N SER A 77 5.80 -15.43 -23.53
CA SER A 77 6.07 -14.14 -24.15
C SER A 77 6.77 -13.17 -23.21
N ILE A 78 7.47 -12.22 -23.80
CA ILE A 78 8.22 -11.15 -23.16
C ILE A 78 7.59 -9.80 -23.49
N GLY A 79 7.48 -8.95 -22.49
CA GLY A 79 6.96 -7.60 -22.58
C GLY A 79 7.97 -6.60 -22.04
N THR A 80 8.06 -5.45 -22.70
CA THR A 80 9.01 -4.40 -22.31
C THR A 80 8.39 -3.01 -22.42
N ILE A 81 8.66 -2.16 -21.44
CA ILE A 81 8.50 -0.70 -21.59
C ILE A 81 9.91 -0.12 -21.69
N ALA A 82 10.19 0.57 -22.80
CA ALA A 82 11.52 1.08 -23.10
C ALA A 82 12.09 1.89 -21.93
N ASN A 83 13.32 1.56 -21.54
CA ASN A 83 14.06 2.20 -20.44
C ASN A 83 13.39 2.15 -19.05
N THR A 84 12.43 1.24 -18.85
CA THR A 84 11.59 1.18 -17.65
C THR A 84 11.56 -0.22 -17.02
N VAL A 85 10.95 -1.21 -17.68
CA VAL A 85 10.69 -2.53 -17.10
C VAL A 85 10.66 -3.62 -18.17
N ILE A 86 11.12 -4.82 -17.79
CA ILE A 86 11.02 -6.06 -18.55
C ILE A 86 10.24 -7.06 -17.70
N ALA A 87 9.25 -7.71 -18.30
CA ALA A 87 8.49 -8.77 -17.69
C ALA A 87 8.24 -9.90 -18.68
N VAL A 88 7.86 -11.06 -18.18
CA VAL A 88 7.38 -12.17 -18.99
C VAL A 88 5.93 -12.50 -18.63
N ARG A 89 5.14 -12.89 -19.63
CA ARG A 89 3.75 -13.28 -19.45
C ARG A 89 3.68 -14.74 -19.04
N VAL A 90 2.83 -15.02 -18.07
CA VAL A 90 2.44 -16.40 -17.74
C VAL A 90 1.18 -16.71 -18.54
N SER A 91 1.20 -17.78 -19.35
CA SER A 91 0.04 -18.18 -20.15
C SER A 91 -0.85 -19.14 -19.39
N GLN A 92 -0.25 -20.00 -18.57
CA GLN A 92 -0.93 -21.10 -17.89
C GLN A 92 -0.29 -21.39 -16.53
N VAL A 93 -1.10 -21.87 -15.59
CA VAL A 93 -0.63 -22.43 -14.31
C VAL A 93 -1.09 -23.87 -14.21
N ARG A 94 -0.18 -24.75 -13.78
CA ARG A 94 -0.43 -26.18 -13.57
C ARG A 94 -0.19 -26.55 -12.10
N PRO A 95 -1.23 -26.90 -11.33
CA PRO A 95 -1.07 -27.56 -10.05
C PRO A 95 -0.39 -28.92 -10.22
N ARG A 96 0.40 -29.37 -9.22
CA ARG A 96 1.24 -30.57 -9.35
C ARG A 96 0.48 -31.82 -9.82
N ASN A 97 -0.79 -31.95 -9.40
CA ASN A 97 -1.65 -33.09 -9.71
C ASN A 97 -2.90 -32.69 -10.51
N GLY A 98 -2.91 -31.49 -11.11
CA GLY A 98 -4.09 -30.91 -11.76
C GLY A 98 -3.91 -30.65 -13.25
N PRO A 99 -5.01 -30.42 -13.98
CA PRO A 99 -4.94 -29.94 -15.36
C PRO A 99 -4.37 -28.52 -15.41
N MET A 100 -3.88 -28.10 -16.58
CA MET A 100 -3.51 -26.69 -16.80
C MET A 100 -4.77 -25.83 -16.77
N VAL A 101 -4.73 -24.77 -15.96
CA VAL A 101 -5.84 -23.83 -15.80
C VAL A 101 -5.47 -22.53 -16.53
N PRO A 102 -6.27 -22.09 -17.52
CA PRO A 102 -6.14 -20.76 -18.10
C PRO A 102 -6.38 -19.70 -17.02
N GLN A 103 -5.53 -18.68 -16.99
CA GLN A 103 -5.64 -17.64 -15.97
C GLN A 103 -6.77 -16.67 -16.31
N THR A 104 -7.60 -16.37 -15.30
CA THR A 104 -8.83 -15.58 -15.44
C THR A 104 -8.67 -14.11 -15.04
N PHE A 105 -7.45 -13.66 -14.73
CA PHE A 105 -7.16 -12.30 -14.27
C PHE A 105 -6.25 -11.53 -15.22
N ASP A 106 -6.27 -10.20 -15.09
CA ASP A 106 -5.65 -9.29 -16.05
C ASP A 106 -4.13 -9.46 -16.12
N THR A 107 -3.65 -9.89 -17.29
CA THR A 107 -2.24 -9.96 -17.70
C THR A 107 -1.32 -10.55 -16.62
N PRO A 108 -1.45 -11.85 -16.31
CA PRO A 108 -0.54 -12.53 -15.40
C PRO A 108 0.91 -12.47 -15.91
N HIS A 109 1.80 -11.97 -15.08
CA HIS A 109 3.19 -11.72 -15.47
C HIS A 109 4.16 -11.85 -14.29
N ILE A 110 5.41 -12.11 -14.63
CA ILE A 110 6.54 -12.06 -13.71
C ILE A 110 7.40 -10.88 -14.18
N THR A 111 7.56 -9.86 -13.34
CA THR A 111 8.61 -8.87 -13.58
C THR A 111 9.95 -9.59 -13.58
N VAL A 112 10.86 -9.22 -14.48
CA VAL A 112 12.22 -9.81 -14.57
C VAL A 112 13.28 -8.79 -14.18
N ALA A 113 13.13 -7.55 -14.64
CA ALA A 113 14.04 -6.46 -14.30
C ALA A 113 13.37 -5.11 -14.45
N TYR A 114 13.82 -4.12 -13.67
CA TYR A 114 13.31 -2.76 -13.71
C TYR A 114 14.39 -1.73 -13.40
N ASN A 115 14.18 -0.51 -13.90
CA ASN A 115 15.15 0.59 -13.81
C ASN A 115 14.99 1.39 -12.51
N GLU A 116 15.36 0.78 -11.38
CA GLU A 116 15.31 1.42 -10.05
C GLU A 116 16.03 2.78 -9.99
N PRO A 117 17.21 2.99 -10.61
CA PRO A 117 17.87 4.31 -10.61
C PRO A 117 17.03 5.44 -11.22
N ARG A 118 15.96 5.13 -11.97
CA ARG A 118 15.01 6.11 -12.51
C ARG A 118 13.70 6.18 -11.71
N GLY A 119 13.67 5.62 -10.50
CA GLY A 119 12.47 5.57 -9.66
C GLY A 119 11.41 4.60 -10.15
N ILE A 120 11.76 3.65 -11.03
CA ILE A 120 10.81 2.64 -11.52
C ILE A 120 10.68 1.51 -10.49
N GLN A 121 9.47 0.99 -10.36
CA GLN A 121 9.14 -0.13 -9.49
C GLN A 121 8.58 -1.31 -10.29
N PRO A 122 8.63 -2.55 -9.77
CA PRO A 122 8.08 -3.74 -10.45
C PRO A 122 6.63 -3.57 -10.90
N ALA A 123 5.81 -2.86 -10.12
CA ALA A 123 4.41 -2.62 -10.41
C ALA A 123 4.15 -1.93 -11.77
N TYR A 124 5.16 -1.30 -12.38
CA TYR A 124 5.05 -0.72 -13.73
C TYR A 124 4.83 -1.78 -14.82
N ALA A 125 5.19 -3.05 -14.59
CA ALA A 125 4.99 -4.12 -15.56
C ALA A 125 3.53 -4.32 -15.99
N ARG A 126 2.56 -3.96 -15.12
CA ARG A 126 1.11 -3.95 -15.45
C ARG A 126 0.74 -3.08 -16.66
N ASN A 127 1.60 -2.12 -17.02
CA ASN A 127 1.35 -1.17 -18.10
C ASN A 127 1.86 -1.68 -19.46
N ILE A 128 2.49 -2.86 -19.51
CA ILE A 128 2.93 -3.48 -20.77
C ILE A 128 1.69 -3.81 -21.62
N LYS A 129 1.65 -3.27 -22.84
CA LYS A 129 0.56 -3.50 -23.81
C LYS A 129 0.93 -4.47 -24.93
N THR A 130 2.22 -4.63 -25.19
CA THR A 130 2.72 -5.47 -26.28
C THR A 130 3.59 -6.58 -25.72
N TRP A 131 3.18 -7.81 -26.01
CA TRP A 131 3.87 -9.03 -25.62
C TRP A 131 4.37 -9.73 -26.88
N ARG A 132 5.65 -10.06 -26.93
CA ARG A 132 6.29 -10.74 -28.05
C ARG A 132 6.60 -12.18 -27.65
N PRO A 133 6.37 -13.18 -28.51
CA PRO A 133 6.73 -14.57 -28.20
C PRO A 133 8.20 -14.70 -27.78
N LEU A 134 8.48 -15.60 -26.85
CA LEU A 134 9.85 -15.93 -26.47
C LEU A 134 10.57 -16.66 -27.61
N ASN A 135 11.86 -16.39 -27.77
CA ASN A 135 12.71 -17.12 -28.70
C ASN A 135 12.92 -18.54 -28.17
N GLY A 136 12.48 -19.55 -28.92
CA GLY A 136 12.59 -20.96 -28.51
C GLY A 136 11.31 -21.57 -27.91
N GLY A 137 10.18 -20.88 -27.99
CA GLY A 137 8.89 -21.39 -27.50
C GLY A 137 8.62 -20.97 -26.05
N SER A 138 7.96 -21.83 -25.28
CA SER A 138 7.62 -21.53 -23.89
C SER A 138 8.68 -22.01 -22.89
N LEU A 139 8.72 -21.36 -21.73
CA LEU A 139 9.56 -21.70 -20.60
C LEU A 139 8.67 -22.15 -19.43
N VAL A 140 8.93 -23.33 -18.89
CA VAL A 140 8.21 -23.82 -17.70
C VAL A 140 9.02 -23.48 -16.44
N LEU A 141 8.39 -22.73 -15.55
CA LEU A 141 8.92 -22.33 -14.25
C LEU A 141 8.19 -23.06 -13.13
N GLN A 142 8.84 -23.22 -11.99
CA GLN A 142 8.26 -23.80 -10.77
C GLN A 142 8.16 -22.76 -9.67
N GLY A 143 7.06 -22.81 -8.91
CA GLY A 143 6.84 -21.96 -7.74
C GLY A 143 5.93 -22.57 -6.68
N ILE A 144 5.69 -21.79 -5.63
CA ILE A 144 4.83 -22.14 -4.49
C ILE A 144 3.83 -21.00 -4.27
N VAL A 145 2.55 -21.34 -4.12
CA VAL A 145 1.52 -20.35 -3.77
C VAL A 145 1.73 -19.90 -2.33
N GLY A 146 1.78 -18.59 -2.09
CA GLY A 146 2.07 -18.04 -0.77
C GLY A 146 1.62 -16.60 -0.62
N GLU A 147 1.77 -16.07 0.60
CA GLU A 147 1.59 -14.65 0.89
C GLU A 147 2.92 -13.96 1.18
N HIS A 148 3.05 -12.74 0.69
CA HIS A 148 4.10 -11.85 1.14
C HIS A 148 3.61 -11.09 2.37
N GLN A 149 4.15 -11.44 3.54
CA GLN A 149 3.79 -10.82 4.81
C GLN A 149 4.75 -9.66 5.13
N LEU A 150 4.17 -8.57 5.62
CA LEU A 150 4.90 -7.43 6.17
C LEU A 150 4.66 -7.38 7.67
N THR A 151 5.71 -7.07 8.41
CA THR A 151 5.64 -6.81 9.85
C THR A 151 5.79 -5.31 10.06
N THR A 152 4.78 -4.70 10.67
CA THR A 152 4.85 -3.30 11.13
C THR A 152 4.95 -3.25 12.64
N ALA A 153 5.73 -2.29 13.13
CA ALA A 153 5.79 -1.95 14.53
C ALA A 153 5.17 -0.55 14.71
N ASN A 154 4.06 -0.48 15.43
CA ASN A 154 3.43 0.77 15.79
C ASN A 154 3.66 1.02 17.27
N ILE A 155 4.03 2.26 17.62
CA ILE A 155 4.06 2.65 19.04
C ILE A 155 2.60 2.80 19.48
N VAL A 156 2.23 2.13 20.57
CA VAL A 156 0.94 2.31 21.23
C VAL A 156 0.86 3.75 21.69
N LYS A 157 0.09 4.56 20.96
CA LYS A 157 -0.15 5.95 21.30
C LYS A 157 -1.16 6.02 22.43
N PRO A 158 -1.09 7.04 23.30
CA PRO A 158 -2.17 7.31 24.22
C PRO A 158 -3.47 7.41 23.43
N VAL A 159 -4.54 6.84 23.97
CA VAL A 159 -5.89 7.10 23.46
C VAL A 159 -6.13 8.58 23.69
N VAL A 160 -5.92 9.38 22.65
CA VAL A 160 -6.35 10.77 22.66
C VAL A 160 -7.86 10.68 22.60
N ASP A 161 -8.53 10.95 23.72
CA ASP A 161 -9.97 11.17 23.72
C ASP A 161 -10.26 12.15 22.59
N LYS A 162 -10.97 11.66 21.56
CA LYS A 162 -11.39 12.53 20.47
C LYS A 162 -12.27 13.58 21.11
N ASP A 163 -11.74 14.80 21.14
CA ASP A 163 -12.47 16.01 21.44
C ASP A 163 -13.84 15.94 20.75
N ASN A 164 -14.93 16.01 21.53
CA ASN A 164 -16.28 15.91 20.96
C ASN A 164 -16.53 17.00 19.92
N VAL A 165 -15.94 18.18 20.11
CA VAL A 165 -15.95 19.29 19.16
C VAL A 165 -14.57 19.47 18.54
N SER A 166 -14.49 19.40 17.22
CA SER A 166 -13.27 19.72 16.46
C SER A 166 -13.01 21.22 16.49
N ILE A 167 -12.21 21.69 17.46
CA ILE A 167 -11.82 23.10 17.56
C ILE A 167 -11.10 23.57 16.29
N GLY A 168 -10.19 22.76 15.75
CA GLY A 168 -9.51 23.06 14.49
C GLY A 168 -10.49 23.22 13.32
N GLY A 169 -11.53 22.37 13.27
CA GLY A 169 -12.60 22.51 12.29
C GLY A 169 -13.37 23.84 12.43
N LEU A 170 -13.72 24.24 13.66
CA LEU A 170 -14.37 25.51 13.93
C LEU A 170 -13.49 26.71 13.54
N VAL A 171 -12.19 26.66 13.91
CA VAL A 171 -11.19 27.67 13.53
C VAL A 171 -11.13 27.81 12.01
N CYS A 172 -11.02 26.72 11.26
CA CYS A 172 -10.96 26.78 9.79
C CYS A 172 -12.28 27.26 9.15
N GLN A 173 -13.42 26.91 9.72
CA GLN A 173 -14.73 27.38 9.23
C GLN A 173 -14.89 28.89 9.40
N ARG A 174 -14.40 29.44 10.52
CA ARG A 174 -14.48 30.89 10.80
C ARG A 174 -13.36 31.67 10.12
N TRP A 175 -12.18 31.06 9.94
CA TRP A 175 -11.00 31.70 9.33
C TRP A 175 -10.35 30.79 8.29
N PRO A 176 -10.95 30.71 7.09
CA PRO A 176 -10.44 29.85 6.02
C PRO A 176 -9.08 30.32 5.46
N SER A 177 -8.63 31.54 5.79
CA SER A 177 -7.33 32.08 5.40
C SER A 177 -6.16 31.63 6.29
N LEU A 178 -6.41 31.05 7.46
CA LEU A 178 -5.35 30.54 8.33
C LEU A 178 -4.74 29.27 7.72
N LEU A 179 -3.41 29.15 7.77
CA LEU A 179 -2.68 28.01 7.21
C LEU A 179 -1.70 27.42 8.23
N GLY A 180 -1.62 26.08 8.25
CA GLY A 180 -0.59 25.32 8.96
C GLY A 180 -0.41 25.74 10.42
N LYS A 181 0.76 26.36 10.70
CA LYS A 181 1.16 26.76 12.06
C LYS A 181 0.19 27.76 12.72
N ASP A 182 -0.47 28.60 11.94
CA ASP A 182 -1.34 29.66 12.47
C ASP A 182 -2.68 29.07 12.97
N ILE A 183 -3.15 28.00 12.33
CA ILE A 183 -4.28 27.19 12.85
C ILE A 183 -3.90 26.60 14.21
N GLY A 184 -2.69 26.04 14.33
CA GLY A 184 -2.20 25.47 15.59
C GLY A 184 -2.12 26.50 16.72
N ALA A 185 -1.68 27.73 16.43
CA ALA A 185 -1.67 28.82 17.39
C ALA A 185 -3.09 29.25 17.82
N ALA A 186 -4.02 29.37 16.86
CA ALA A 186 -5.42 29.70 17.14
C ALA A 186 -6.11 28.62 17.99
N VAL A 187 -5.92 27.34 17.69
CA VAL A 187 -6.45 26.23 18.50
C VAL A 187 -5.91 26.28 19.93
N THR A 188 -4.61 26.58 20.09
CA THR A 188 -4.00 26.75 21.42
C THR A 188 -4.63 27.89 22.21
N ALA A 189 -4.89 29.03 21.56
CA ALA A 189 -5.52 30.19 22.18
C ALA A 189 -6.98 29.89 22.61
N VAL A 190 -7.75 29.22 21.75
CA VAL A 190 -9.12 28.78 22.08
C VAL A 190 -9.12 27.82 23.27
N ARG A 191 -8.25 26.81 23.28
CA ARG A 191 -8.12 25.87 24.39
C ARG A 191 -7.72 26.54 25.70
N ARG A 192 -6.84 27.55 25.64
CA ARG A 192 -6.49 28.36 26.82
C ARG A 192 -7.72 29.10 27.36
N ARG A 193 -8.48 29.77 26.49
CA ARG A 193 -9.68 30.52 26.87
C ARG A 193 -10.80 29.62 27.39
N MET A 194 -10.99 28.45 26.80
CA MET A 194 -11.89 27.41 27.32
C MET A 194 -11.52 27.00 28.75
N ARG A 195 -10.22 26.81 29.05
CA ARG A 195 -9.76 26.51 30.41
C ARG A 195 -10.03 27.64 31.39
N GLU A 196 -9.74 28.89 31.00
CA GLU A 196 -10.02 30.08 31.82
C GLU A 196 -11.51 30.19 32.18
N GLN A 197 -12.39 29.81 31.26
CA GLN A 197 -13.85 29.88 31.45
C GLN A 197 -14.47 28.58 31.99
N GLY A 198 -13.65 27.56 32.28
CA GLY A 198 -14.14 26.25 32.74
C GLY A 198 -14.98 25.48 31.71
N VAL A 199 -14.86 25.78 30.41
CA VAL A 199 -15.62 25.15 29.33
C VAL A 199 -14.93 23.85 28.90
N LYS A 200 -15.59 22.71 29.14
CA LYS A 200 -15.13 21.38 28.68
C LYS A 200 -15.43 21.18 27.19
N ASN A 201 -14.56 20.44 26.49
CA ASN A 201 -14.75 20.10 25.08
C ASN A 201 -15.79 18.97 24.88
N LEU A 202 -17.06 19.33 25.01
CA LEU A 202 -18.22 18.46 24.89
C LEU A 202 -19.17 19.04 23.83
N GLU A 203 -19.89 18.20 23.09
CA GLU A 203 -20.81 18.68 22.03
C GLU A 203 -21.88 19.63 22.57
N ILE A 204 -22.35 19.41 23.80
CA ILE A 204 -23.28 20.31 24.51
C ILE A 204 -22.74 21.74 24.69
N ASN A 205 -21.41 21.91 24.68
CA ASN A 205 -20.74 23.19 24.79
C ASN A 205 -20.35 23.79 23.43
N ARG A 206 -20.72 23.18 22.29
CA ARG A 206 -20.33 23.65 20.95
C ARG A 206 -20.63 25.13 20.72
N GLY A 207 -21.79 25.62 21.19
CA GLY A 207 -22.17 27.04 21.09
C GLY A 207 -21.17 27.95 21.78
N ARG A 208 -20.89 27.68 23.07
CA ARG A 208 -19.89 28.42 23.86
C ARG A 208 -18.47 28.34 23.28
N ILE A 209 -18.08 27.17 22.75
CA ILE A 209 -16.78 27.01 22.09
C ILE A 209 -16.71 27.89 20.84
N SER A 210 -17.79 27.97 20.07
CA SER A 210 -17.88 28.84 18.89
C SER A 210 -17.82 30.33 19.26
N GLU A 211 -18.46 30.74 20.36
CA GLU A 211 -18.37 32.12 20.87
C GLU A 211 -16.94 32.49 21.28
N ILE A 212 -16.21 31.56 21.92
CA ILE A 212 -14.79 31.76 22.27
C ILE A 212 -13.94 31.94 21.01
N VAL A 213 -14.18 31.11 19.99
CA VAL A 213 -13.55 31.23 18.67
C VAL A 213 -13.82 32.63 18.12
N ASP A 214 -15.08 33.04 17.97
CA ASP A 214 -15.45 34.33 17.40
C ASP A 214 -14.83 35.53 18.18
N THR A 215 -14.85 35.49 19.52
CA THR A 215 -14.35 36.57 20.38
C THR A 215 -12.84 36.77 20.28
N LEU A 216 -12.06 35.69 20.17
CA LEU A 216 -10.61 35.78 20.07
C LEU A 216 -10.15 36.53 18.81
N PHE A 217 -10.99 36.56 17.78
CA PHE A 217 -10.62 37.15 16.50
C PHE A 217 -11.16 38.55 16.28
N SER A 218 -12.31 38.89 16.89
CA SER A 218 -12.75 40.30 16.99
C SER A 218 -11.71 41.20 17.66
N ASN A 219 -10.87 40.63 18.55
CA ASN A 219 -9.78 41.36 19.21
C ASN A 219 -8.48 41.41 18.39
N LEU A 220 -8.32 40.55 17.37
CA LEU A 220 -7.15 40.54 16.48
C LEU A 220 -7.29 41.54 15.32
N SER A 221 -8.51 41.80 14.83
CA SER A 221 -8.75 42.79 13.77
C SER A 221 -8.55 44.25 14.25
N VAL A 222 -8.74 44.51 15.54
CA VAL A 222 -8.56 45.85 16.15
C VAL A 222 -7.07 46.19 16.36
N SER A 223 -6.21 45.19 16.53
CA SER A 223 -4.77 45.37 16.79
C SER A 223 -3.89 45.46 15.54
N GLN A 224 -4.44 45.21 14.34
CA GLN A 224 -3.74 45.42 13.05
C GLN A 224 -4.12 46.74 12.35
N SER A 225 -5.02 47.51 12.95
CA SER A 225 -5.46 48.82 12.45
C SER A 225 -5.01 49.99 13.35
N SER A 226 -4.07 49.72 14.27
CA SER A 226 -3.40 50.71 15.13
C SER A 226 -1.91 50.81 14.82
#